data_AF-A0A023FG70-F1
#
_entry.id   AF-A0A023FG70-F1
#
_cell.length_a   1.000
_cell.length_b   1.000
_cell.length_c   1.000
_cell.angle_alpha   90.00
_cell.angle_beta   90.00
_cell.angle_gamma   90.00
#
_symmetry.space_group_name_H-M   'P 1'
#
loop_
_entity.id
_entity.type
_entity.pdbx_description
1 polymer ?
#
loop_
_entity_poly.entity_id
_entity_poly.type
_entity_poly.pdbx_seq_one_letter_code
_entity_poly.pdbx_strand_id
1 'polypeptide(L)'
;MILAAFFILGIGLCAAENQHKLEETNPSTTYKNTLTAVQKTENLHLLWYSLDLSRWLEECLISKFLNKTDHGAKRTLETNAMVTEILPGSPLQQSKANVTVHVHERNPYPYITLHVDGGEIESLWTEQRDLLFATPNCFVLQALIKEKRKLSCVVWGLGNSGKKCLEYAKRNCESGEKVDLKKCEDHPKKGNKRQA
;
A
#
# COMPACT_ATOMS: atom_id res chain seq x y z
N MET A 1 -28.11 -46.53 49.17
CA MET A 1 -26.73 -46.12 48.84
C MET A 1 -26.75 -45.49 47.46
N ILE A 2 -26.66 -44.16 47.40
CA ILE A 2 -26.71 -43.36 46.17
C ILE A 2 -25.27 -43.25 45.67
N LEU A 3 -24.95 -43.97 44.60
CA LEU A 3 -23.65 -43.90 43.93
C LEU A 3 -23.71 -42.76 42.91
N ALA A 4 -23.12 -41.63 43.31
CA ALA A 4 -22.92 -40.45 42.50
C ALA A 4 -21.93 -40.75 41.36
N ALA A 5 -22.45 -40.92 40.15
CA ALA A 5 -21.65 -40.96 38.93
C ALA A 5 -21.57 -39.55 38.32
N PHE A 6 -20.74 -38.69 38.89
CA PHE A 6 -20.29 -37.46 38.24
C PHE A 6 -18.90 -37.70 37.64
N PHE A 7 -18.85 -38.14 36.39
CA PHE A 7 -17.63 -38.09 35.58
C PHE A 7 -17.85 -37.13 34.41
N ILE A 8 -17.57 -35.86 34.72
CA ILE A 8 -16.94 -34.83 33.89
C ILE A 8 -17.02 -35.11 32.38
N LEU A 9 -18.08 -34.61 31.75
CA LEU A 9 -18.09 -34.31 30.31
C LEU A 9 -17.03 -33.23 30.08
N GLY A 10 -15.84 -33.65 29.65
CA GLY A 10 -14.78 -32.76 29.21
C GLY A 10 -15.28 -31.93 28.03
N ILE A 11 -15.63 -30.67 28.30
CA ILE A 11 -15.89 -29.68 27.26
C ILE A 11 -14.54 -29.39 26.64
N GLY A 12 -14.22 -30.12 25.57
CA GLY A 12 -13.15 -29.75 24.65
C GLY A 12 -13.53 -28.42 23.99
N LEU A 13 -13.22 -27.32 24.65
CA LEU A 13 -13.17 -26.00 24.03
C LEU A 13 -12.03 -26.07 23.01
N CYS A 14 -12.34 -26.52 21.80
CA CYS A 14 -11.55 -26.16 20.64
C CYS A 14 -11.62 -24.64 20.57
N ALA A 15 -10.61 -23.99 21.13
CA ALA A 15 -10.27 -22.62 20.78
C ALA A 15 -9.96 -22.65 19.28
N ALA A 16 -10.98 -22.43 18.46
CA ALA A 16 -10.80 -22.11 17.07
C ALA A 16 -9.97 -20.83 17.05
N GLU A 17 -8.66 -20.99 16.89
CA GLU A 17 -7.76 -19.89 16.62
C GLU A 17 -8.25 -19.26 15.32
N ASN A 18 -8.97 -18.14 15.44
CA ASN A 18 -9.56 -17.41 14.33
C ASN A 18 -8.42 -16.83 13.48
N GLN A 19 -7.84 -17.67 12.62
CA GLN A 19 -6.95 -17.22 11.56
C GLN A 19 -7.77 -16.31 10.65
N HIS A 20 -7.34 -15.06 10.51
CA HIS A 20 -8.01 -14.09 9.67
C HIS A 20 -7.93 -14.54 8.21
N LYS A 21 -9.00 -15.14 7.69
CA LYS A 21 -9.08 -15.56 6.28
C LYS A 21 -9.29 -14.34 5.39
N LEU A 22 -8.40 -14.13 4.44
CA LEU A 22 -8.56 -13.10 3.41
C LEU A 22 -9.70 -13.48 2.46
N GLU A 23 -10.42 -12.46 1.98
CA GLU A 23 -11.33 -12.57 0.85
C GLU A 23 -10.55 -13.11 -0.36
N GLU A 24 -11.03 -14.24 -0.90
CA GLU A 24 -10.39 -14.93 -2.02
C GLU A 24 -10.41 -14.07 -3.27
N THR A 25 -9.27 -13.98 -3.95
CA THR A 25 -9.12 -13.24 -5.20
C THR A 25 -8.53 -14.15 -6.26
N ASN A 26 -8.83 -13.88 -7.53
CA ASN A 26 -8.23 -14.63 -8.63
C ASN A 26 -6.80 -14.10 -8.88
N PRO A 27 -5.75 -14.91 -8.70
CA PRO A 27 -4.36 -14.42 -8.77
C PRO A 27 -4.00 -13.87 -10.14
N SER A 28 -4.45 -14.51 -11.23
CA SER A 28 -4.22 -14.05 -12.60
C SER A 28 -4.93 -12.72 -12.89
N THR A 29 -6.14 -12.53 -12.37
CA THR A 29 -6.86 -11.25 -12.48
C THR A 29 -6.13 -10.16 -11.70
N THR A 30 -5.70 -10.44 -10.48
CA THR A 30 -4.92 -9.50 -9.65
C THR A 30 -3.63 -9.09 -10.33
N TYR A 31 -2.90 -10.04 -10.93
CA TYR A 31 -1.70 -9.78 -11.73
C TYR A 31 -1.99 -8.83 -12.91
N LYS A 32 -2.95 -9.19 -13.78
CA LYS A 32 -3.28 -8.41 -14.99
C LYS A 32 -3.73 -6.99 -14.65
N ASN A 33 -4.56 -6.87 -13.61
CA ASN A 33 -5.06 -5.58 -13.15
C ASN A 33 -3.94 -4.71 -12.56
N THR A 34 -3.04 -5.30 -11.77
CA THR A 34 -1.88 -4.58 -11.23
C THR A 34 -0.95 -4.13 -12.35
N LEU A 35 -0.63 -5.02 -13.28
CA LEU A 35 0.19 -4.70 -14.45
C LEU A 35 -0.41 -3.52 -15.23
N THR A 36 -1.73 -3.55 -15.45
CA THR A 36 -2.45 -2.44 -16.08
C THR A 36 -2.33 -1.15 -15.28
N ALA A 37 -2.52 -1.20 -13.97
CA ALA A 37 -2.45 -0.03 -13.10
C ALA A 37 -1.04 0.60 -13.08
N VAL A 38 0.03 -0.20 -12.98
CA VAL A 38 1.41 0.32 -12.94
C VAL A 38 1.89 0.86 -14.28
N GLN A 39 1.31 0.38 -15.39
CA GLN A 39 1.63 0.83 -16.76
C GLN A 39 0.86 2.07 -17.21
N LYS A 40 -0.07 2.57 -16.39
CA LYS A 40 -0.79 3.81 -16.70
C LYS A 40 0.13 5.02 -16.67
N THR A 41 -0.09 5.93 -17.61
CA THR A 41 0.65 7.20 -17.73
C THR A 41 0.35 8.15 -16.58
N GLU A 42 -0.82 8.03 -15.99
CA GLU A 42 -1.30 8.82 -14.88
C GLU A 42 -0.53 8.51 -13.58
N ASN A 43 -0.54 9.45 -12.65
CA ASN A 43 0.14 9.30 -11.37
C ASN A 43 -0.59 8.29 -10.48
N LEU A 44 0.19 7.41 -9.86
CA LEU A 44 -0.28 6.55 -8.78
C LEU A 44 0.02 7.23 -7.45
N HIS A 45 -0.96 7.26 -6.57
CA HIS A 45 -0.85 7.86 -5.26
C HIS A 45 -1.05 6.79 -4.20
N LEU A 46 -0.40 6.96 -3.05
CA LEU A 46 -0.82 6.28 -1.84
C LEU A 46 -2.20 6.81 -1.44
N LEU A 47 -3.18 5.92 -1.37
CA LEU A 47 -4.58 6.27 -1.08
C LEU A 47 -4.98 5.91 0.35
N TRP A 48 -4.34 4.90 0.92
CA TRP A 48 -4.64 4.38 2.25
C TRP A 48 -3.50 3.51 2.76
N TYR A 49 -3.30 3.48 4.07
CA TYR A 49 -2.32 2.62 4.73
C TYR A 49 -2.81 2.15 6.11
N SER A 50 -2.40 0.96 6.54
CA SER A 50 -2.69 0.47 7.90
C SER A 50 -1.97 1.31 8.96
N LEU A 51 -2.64 1.63 10.07
CA LEU A 51 -2.19 2.58 11.09
C LEU A 51 -0.83 2.26 11.70
N ASP A 52 -0.50 0.97 11.80
CA ASP A 52 0.77 0.50 12.33
C ASP A 52 1.97 0.81 11.40
N LEU A 53 1.70 1.19 10.15
CA LEU A 53 2.70 1.66 9.20
C LEU A 53 2.95 3.18 9.28
N SER A 54 2.16 3.93 10.06
CA SER A 54 2.24 5.41 10.16
C SER A 54 3.62 5.95 10.54
N ARG A 55 4.42 5.17 11.27
CA ARG A 55 5.77 5.58 11.68
C ARG A 55 6.83 5.39 10.59
N TRP A 56 6.50 4.67 9.51
CA TRP A 56 7.43 4.22 8.47
C TRP A 56 6.94 4.55 7.06
N LEU A 57 5.89 5.36 6.93
CA LEU A 57 5.30 5.72 5.65
C LEU A 57 5.10 7.22 5.59
N GLU A 58 5.67 7.84 4.57
CA GLU A 58 5.30 9.20 4.19
C GLU A 58 3.93 9.17 3.49
N GLU A 59 2.96 9.97 3.96
CA GLU A 59 1.59 9.89 3.44
C GLU A 59 1.45 10.38 2.00
N CYS A 60 2.22 11.40 1.64
CA CYS A 60 2.12 12.11 0.36
C CYS A 60 2.98 11.47 -0.75
N LEU A 61 2.99 10.14 -0.79
CA LEU A 61 3.71 9.36 -1.78
C LEU A 61 3.00 9.38 -3.14
N ILE A 62 3.78 9.70 -4.17
CA ILE A 62 3.35 9.73 -5.57
C ILE A 62 4.35 8.99 -6.45
N SER A 63 3.83 8.23 -7.40
CA SER A 63 4.63 7.54 -8.40
C SER A 63 4.24 8.02 -9.80
N LYS A 64 5.20 8.63 -10.51
CA LYS A 64 4.99 9.19 -11.86
C LYS A 64 5.49 8.23 -12.92
N PHE A 65 4.75 8.07 -14.01
CA PHE A 65 5.13 7.16 -15.09
C PHE A 65 6.35 7.70 -15.86
N LEU A 66 7.30 6.84 -16.19
CA LEU A 66 8.44 7.16 -17.06
C LEU A 66 8.39 6.35 -18.35
N ASN A 67 8.26 5.02 -18.25
CA ASN A 67 8.21 4.14 -19.41
C ASN A 67 7.52 2.82 -19.08
N LYS A 68 6.96 2.15 -20.09
CA LYS A 68 6.41 0.80 -19.98
C LYS A 68 7.53 -0.24 -20.06
N THR A 69 7.35 -1.37 -19.39
CA THR A 69 8.16 -2.60 -19.58
C THR A 69 7.22 -3.78 -19.76
N ASP A 70 7.73 -4.93 -20.22
CA ASP A 70 6.89 -6.10 -20.50
C ASP A 70 6.12 -6.59 -19.26
N HIS A 71 6.78 -6.60 -18.10
CA HIS A 71 6.25 -7.10 -16.84
C HIS A 71 6.04 -6.01 -15.78
N GLY A 72 5.90 -4.75 -16.21
CA GLY A 72 5.67 -3.65 -15.28
C GLY A 72 5.91 -2.28 -15.90
N ALA A 73 6.55 -1.38 -15.17
CA ALA A 73 6.84 -0.03 -15.64
C ALA A 73 8.04 0.60 -14.93
N LYS A 74 8.77 1.46 -15.65
CA LYS A 74 9.67 2.45 -15.04
C LYS A 74 8.83 3.62 -14.55
N ARG A 75 9.01 3.99 -13.30
CA ARG A 75 8.29 5.09 -12.64
C ARG A 75 9.24 5.86 -11.73
N THR A 76 8.80 6.99 -11.22
CA THR A 76 9.42 7.60 -10.03
C THR A 76 8.69 7.13 -8.77
N LEU A 77 9.35 7.25 -7.64
CA LEU A 77 8.75 7.25 -6.31
C LEU A 77 9.19 8.54 -5.64
N GLU A 78 8.22 9.41 -5.34
CA GLU A 78 8.45 10.76 -4.83
C GLU A 78 7.59 11.00 -3.60
N THR A 79 8.11 11.78 -2.66
CA THR A 79 7.32 12.27 -1.53
C THR A 79 7.02 13.75 -1.73
N ASN A 80 5.73 14.08 -1.82
CA ASN A 80 5.27 15.46 -1.79
C ASN A 80 5.18 15.92 -0.33
N ALA A 81 5.30 17.22 -0.08
CA ALA A 81 5.22 17.73 1.28
C ALA A 81 3.79 17.98 1.73
N MET A 82 3.54 17.78 3.03
CA MET A 82 2.31 18.24 3.67
C MET A 82 2.32 19.75 3.90
N VAL A 83 1.20 20.41 3.61
CA VAL A 83 0.99 21.85 3.83
C VAL A 83 1.24 22.29 5.29
N THR A 84 1.04 21.40 6.27
CA THR A 84 1.12 21.72 7.71
C THR A 84 2.51 21.64 8.33
N GLU A 85 3.50 21.03 7.65
CA GLU A 85 4.87 20.90 8.17
C GLU A 85 5.85 21.93 7.59
N ILE A 86 5.35 22.88 6.80
CA ILE A 86 6.14 23.97 6.26
C ILE A 86 6.37 25.01 7.36
N LEU A 87 7.28 24.71 8.29
CA LEU A 87 7.90 25.74 9.10
C LEU A 87 8.65 26.70 8.15
N PRO A 88 8.49 28.03 8.30
CA PRO A 88 9.19 28.98 7.44
C PRO A 88 10.70 28.84 7.65
N GLY A 89 11.38 28.20 6.68
CA GLY A 89 12.83 28.05 6.66
C GLY A 89 13.36 26.60 6.67
N SER A 90 12.52 25.57 6.86
CA SER A 90 12.99 24.19 6.67
C SER A 90 13.02 23.82 5.18
N PRO A 91 14.13 23.25 4.66
CA PRO A 91 14.14 22.71 3.32
C PRO A 91 13.17 21.54 3.25
N LEU A 92 12.20 21.62 2.33
CA LEU A 92 11.34 20.51 1.94
C LEU A 92 12.21 19.29 1.63
N GLN A 93 12.22 18.29 2.51
CA GLN A 93 12.96 17.05 2.27
C GLN A 93 12.12 16.15 1.37
N GLN A 94 11.93 16.58 0.12
CA GLN A 94 11.28 15.77 -0.91
C GLN A 94 12.25 14.66 -1.32
N SER A 95 11.87 13.41 -1.08
CA SER A 95 12.60 12.27 -1.62
C SER A 95 12.15 12.03 -3.06
N LYS A 96 13.10 11.64 -3.91
CA LYS A 96 12.82 11.23 -5.29
C LYS A 96 13.78 10.13 -5.71
N ALA A 97 13.22 9.03 -6.17
CA ALA A 97 13.96 7.97 -6.82
C ALA A 97 13.30 7.55 -8.12
N ASN A 98 14.12 7.07 -9.05
CA ASN A 98 13.65 6.34 -10.22
C ASN A 98 13.62 4.86 -9.85
N VAL A 99 12.50 4.20 -10.15
CA VAL A 99 12.29 2.79 -9.85
C VAL A 99 11.75 2.04 -11.06
N THR A 100 12.25 0.83 -11.27
CA THR A 100 11.60 -0.14 -12.15
C THR A 100 10.71 -1.03 -11.29
N VAL A 101 9.40 -0.95 -11.56
CA VAL A 101 8.38 -1.77 -10.91
C VAL A 101 8.18 -3.03 -11.74
N HIS A 102 8.38 -4.20 -11.13
CA HIS A 102 8.09 -5.50 -11.75
C HIS A 102 6.92 -6.17 -11.04
N VAL A 103 5.97 -6.69 -11.82
CA VAL A 103 4.84 -7.47 -11.35
C VAL A 103 5.07 -8.91 -11.79
N HIS A 104 4.92 -9.86 -10.87
CA HIS A 104 5.23 -11.27 -11.09
C HIS A 104 4.01 -12.14 -10.83
N GLU A 105 3.78 -13.12 -11.69
CA GLU A 105 2.75 -14.14 -11.47
C GLU A 105 3.24 -15.17 -10.45
N ARG A 106 2.40 -15.45 -9.44
CA ARG A 106 2.61 -16.51 -8.45
C ARG A 106 1.27 -16.93 -7.84
N ASN A 107 1.19 -18.18 -7.41
CA ASN A 107 0.06 -18.72 -6.65
C ASN A 107 0.51 -18.90 -5.18
N PRO A 108 -0.30 -18.55 -4.16
CA PRO A 108 -1.66 -18.01 -4.25
C PRO A 108 -1.74 -16.51 -4.51
N TYR A 109 -0.66 -15.76 -4.39
CA TYR A 109 -0.66 -14.32 -4.62
C TYR A 109 0.43 -13.94 -5.61
N PRO A 110 0.12 -13.13 -6.64
CA PRO A 110 1.15 -12.45 -7.42
C PRO A 110 1.88 -11.46 -6.50
N TYR A 111 3.04 -10.98 -6.93
CA TYR A 111 3.83 -10.07 -6.11
C TYR A 111 4.47 -8.97 -6.94
N ILE A 112 4.89 -7.91 -6.26
CA ILE A 112 5.60 -6.77 -6.85
C ILE A 112 6.99 -6.66 -6.24
N THR A 113 7.96 -6.24 -7.05
CA THR A 113 9.31 -5.87 -6.62
C THR A 113 9.69 -4.53 -7.23
N LEU A 114 10.35 -3.67 -6.45
CA LEU A 114 10.87 -2.40 -6.93
C LEU A 114 12.39 -2.48 -7.01
N HIS A 115 12.94 -2.20 -8.20
CA HIS A 115 14.37 -2.01 -8.39
C HIS A 115 14.68 -0.51 -8.45
N VAL A 116 15.66 -0.04 -7.68
CA VAL A 116 16.05 1.36 -7.67
C VAL A 116 17.03 1.62 -8.80
N ASP A 117 16.61 2.39 -9.79
CA ASP A 117 17.44 2.78 -10.94
C ASP A 117 18.30 4.02 -10.62
N GLY A 118 17.94 4.78 -9.59
CA GLY A 118 18.70 5.93 -9.09
C GLY A 118 17.98 6.70 -7.99
N GLY A 119 18.73 7.33 -7.08
CA GLY A 119 18.21 7.95 -5.87
C GLY A 119 18.18 6.97 -4.69
N GLU A 120 17.56 7.39 -3.59
CA GLU A 120 17.41 6.59 -2.37
C GLU A 120 15.92 6.50 -2.01
N ILE A 121 15.48 5.31 -1.60
CA ILE A 121 14.14 5.05 -1.05
C ILE A 121 14.26 4.22 0.21
N GLU A 122 13.27 4.33 1.09
CA GLU A 122 13.21 3.50 2.29
C GLU A 122 13.17 2.01 1.93
N SER A 123 13.86 1.20 2.74
CA SER A 123 14.00 -0.24 2.52
C SER A 123 12.65 -0.97 2.43
N LEU A 124 11.63 -0.44 3.11
CA LEU A 124 10.26 -0.96 3.08
C LEU A 124 9.72 -1.15 1.65
N TRP A 125 10.14 -0.29 0.71
CA TRP A 125 9.71 -0.32 -0.69
C TRP A 125 10.49 -1.29 -1.57
N THR A 126 11.71 -1.64 -1.17
CA THR A 126 12.60 -2.52 -1.96
C THR A 126 12.34 -4.00 -1.77
N GLU A 127 11.63 -4.36 -0.70
CA GLU A 127 11.25 -5.74 -0.42
C GLU A 127 10.15 -6.23 -1.36
N GLN A 128 10.12 -7.55 -1.58
CA GLN A 128 9.01 -8.20 -2.29
C GLN A 128 7.70 -8.04 -1.50
N ARG A 129 6.63 -7.60 -2.17
CA ARG A 129 5.30 -7.44 -1.55
C ARG A 129 4.24 -8.23 -2.31
N ASP A 130 3.46 -9.02 -1.59
CA ASP A 130 2.35 -9.79 -2.17
C ASP A 130 1.18 -8.83 -2.52
N LEU A 131 0.54 -9.09 -3.65
CA LEU A 131 -0.61 -8.37 -4.18
C LEU A 131 -1.89 -9.09 -3.76
N LEU A 132 -2.68 -8.44 -2.90
CA LEU A 132 -3.87 -9.06 -2.32
C LEU A 132 -5.10 -8.91 -3.21
N PHE A 133 -5.24 -7.74 -3.86
CA PHE A 133 -6.37 -7.40 -4.72
C PHE A 133 -6.00 -6.27 -5.68
N ALA A 134 -6.58 -6.26 -6.88
CA ALA A 134 -6.39 -5.17 -7.82
C ALA A 134 -7.57 -4.96 -8.78
N THR A 135 -7.71 -3.72 -9.23
CA THR A 135 -8.50 -3.29 -10.39
C THR A 135 -7.57 -2.58 -11.39
N PRO A 136 -8.00 -2.26 -12.61
CA PRO A 136 -7.16 -1.51 -13.56
C PRO A 136 -6.68 -0.12 -13.08
N ASN A 137 -7.25 0.41 -11.98
CA ASN A 137 -6.95 1.76 -11.47
C ASN A 137 -6.37 1.77 -10.04
N CYS A 138 -6.30 0.64 -9.36
CA CYS A 138 -5.78 0.56 -7.99
C CYS A 138 -5.36 -0.86 -7.63
N PHE A 139 -4.47 -1.00 -6.66
CA PHE A 139 -4.06 -2.30 -6.12
C PHE A 139 -3.78 -2.21 -4.61
N VAL A 140 -3.90 -3.34 -3.93
CA VAL A 140 -3.67 -3.51 -2.49
C VAL A 140 -2.43 -4.37 -2.31
N LEU A 141 -1.42 -3.82 -1.65
CA LEU A 141 -0.20 -4.52 -1.28
C LEU A 141 -0.26 -4.93 0.18
N GLN A 142 0.23 -6.13 0.46
CA GLN A 142 0.61 -6.53 1.79
C GLN A 142 1.95 -5.87 2.15
N ALA A 143 1.98 -5.09 3.24
CA ALA A 143 3.18 -4.42 3.72
C ALA A 143 3.90 -5.24 4.81
N LEU A 144 3.16 -5.86 5.74
CA LEU A 144 3.72 -6.68 6.82
C LEU A 144 2.85 -7.91 7.10
N ILE A 145 3.49 -9.04 7.43
CA ILE A 145 2.82 -10.25 7.92
C ILE A 145 2.75 -10.19 9.44
N LYS A 146 1.57 -10.41 10.02
CA LYS A 146 1.41 -10.60 11.45
C LYS A 146 0.79 -11.96 11.70
N GLU A 147 1.49 -12.82 12.47
CA GLU A 147 1.09 -14.21 12.71
C GLU A 147 -0.31 -14.37 13.33
N LYS A 148 -0.81 -13.36 14.05
CA LYS A 148 -2.06 -13.44 14.83
C LYS A 148 -3.04 -12.28 14.60
N ARG A 149 -2.81 -11.43 13.60
CA ARG A 149 -3.64 -10.25 13.32
C ARG A 149 -3.94 -10.11 11.83
N LYS A 150 -4.83 -9.17 11.48
CA LYS A 150 -5.03 -8.81 10.08
C LYS A 150 -3.71 -8.28 9.51
N LEU A 151 -3.56 -8.44 8.19
CA LEU A 151 -2.38 -7.98 7.49
C LEU A 151 -2.31 -6.45 7.50
N SER A 152 -1.10 -5.91 7.61
CA SER A 152 -0.87 -4.49 7.35
C SER A 152 -0.79 -4.30 5.85
N CYS A 153 -1.56 -3.36 5.31
CA CYS A 153 -1.67 -3.16 3.88
C CYS A 153 -1.45 -1.70 3.50
N VAL A 154 -1.16 -1.48 2.22
CA VAL A 154 -1.21 -0.17 1.58
C VAL A 154 -2.04 -0.25 0.30
N VAL A 155 -2.74 0.83 -0.03
CA VAL A 155 -3.53 0.94 -1.25
C VAL A 155 -2.91 2.00 -2.14
N TRP A 156 -2.56 1.61 -3.36
CA TRP A 156 -2.11 2.51 -4.41
C TRP A 156 -3.18 2.63 -5.48
N GLY A 157 -3.30 3.80 -6.09
CA GLY A 157 -4.19 3.96 -7.23
C GLY A 157 -4.17 5.34 -7.85
N LEU A 158 -4.93 5.49 -8.93
CA LEU A 158 -5.15 6.78 -9.57
C LEU A 158 -6.01 7.63 -8.65
N GLY A 159 -5.54 8.81 -8.24
CA GLY A 159 -6.19 9.78 -7.33
C GLY A 159 -7.51 9.32 -6.69
N ASN A 160 -8.64 9.70 -7.27
CA ASN A 160 -9.97 9.42 -6.72
C ASN A 160 -10.57 8.03 -7.09
N SER A 161 -9.82 7.19 -7.81
CA SER A 161 -10.32 5.93 -8.42
C SER A 161 -10.05 4.67 -7.59
N GLY A 162 -9.82 4.79 -6.28
CA GLY A 162 -9.46 3.67 -5.39
C GLY A 162 -10.62 2.93 -4.70
N LYS A 163 -11.90 3.28 -4.93
CA LYS A 163 -13.03 2.84 -4.07
C LYS A 163 -13.05 1.33 -3.78
N LYS A 164 -12.93 0.48 -4.81
CA LYS A 164 -12.95 -0.99 -4.64
C LYS A 164 -11.75 -1.51 -3.83
N CYS A 165 -10.56 -0.98 -4.06
CA CYS A 165 -9.37 -1.37 -3.30
C CYS A 165 -9.46 -0.90 -1.84
N LEU A 166 -10.02 0.29 -1.59
CA LEU A 166 -10.28 0.79 -0.24
C LEU A 166 -11.30 -0.08 0.49
N GLU A 167 -12.37 -0.50 -0.18
CA GLU A 167 -13.37 -1.42 0.39
C GLU A 167 -12.75 -2.80 0.70
N TYR A 168 -11.91 -3.33 -0.19
CA TYR A 168 -11.18 -4.57 0.08
C TYR A 168 -10.26 -4.43 1.30
N ALA A 169 -9.46 -3.35 1.36
CA ALA A 169 -8.54 -3.11 2.47
C ALA A 169 -9.28 -2.99 3.82
N LYS A 170 -10.40 -2.26 3.87
CA LYS A 170 -11.21 -2.13 5.10
C LYS A 170 -11.73 -3.47 5.64
N ARG A 171 -12.01 -4.44 4.77
CA ARG A 171 -12.47 -5.77 5.18
C ARG A 171 -11.32 -6.66 5.60
N ASN A 172 -10.21 -6.63 4.84
CA ASN A 172 -9.18 -7.66 4.87
C ASN A 172 -7.89 -7.27 5.61
N CYS A 173 -7.67 -5.98 5.84
CA CYS A 173 -6.44 -5.45 6.45
C CYS A 173 -6.70 -4.89 7.85
N GLU A 174 -5.63 -4.65 8.59
CA GLU A 174 -5.68 -3.96 9.89
C GLU A 174 -6.26 -2.55 9.69
N SER A 175 -6.86 -1.97 10.73
CA SER A 175 -7.38 -0.59 10.69
C SER A 175 -6.33 0.37 10.14
N GLY A 176 -6.78 1.35 9.36
CA GLY A 176 -5.91 2.25 8.62
C GLY A 176 -6.61 3.52 8.20
N GLU A 177 -5.82 4.45 7.69
CA GLU A 177 -6.27 5.80 7.35
C GLU A 177 -6.21 6.06 5.86
N LYS A 178 -7.17 6.84 5.37
CA LYS A 178 -7.20 7.30 3.98
C LYS A 178 -6.35 8.56 3.88
N VAL A 179 -5.43 8.58 2.92
CA VAL A 179 -4.62 9.76 2.64
C VAL A 179 -5.50 10.87 2.08
N ASP A 180 -5.38 12.07 2.64
CA ASP A 180 -6.00 13.28 2.09
C ASP A 180 -5.09 13.92 1.04
N LEU A 181 -5.27 13.50 -0.21
CA LEU A 181 -4.44 13.97 -1.33
C LEU A 181 -4.46 15.50 -1.50
N LYS A 182 -5.50 16.20 -1.01
CA LYS A 182 -5.54 17.67 -1.06
C LYS A 182 -4.47 18.32 -0.20
N LYS A 183 -4.03 17.65 0.86
CA LYS A 183 -2.92 18.11 1.71
C LYS A 183 -1.54 17.88 1.09
N CYS A 184 -1.49 17.13 -0.01
CA CYS A 184 -0.27 16.75 -0.73
C CYS A 184 -0.04 17.55 -2.03
N GLU A 185 -0.87 18.57 -2.29
CA GLU A 185 -0.72 19.47 -3.44
C GLU A 185 0.34 20.54 -3.14
N ASP A 186 1.31 20.70 -4.05
CA ASP A 186 2.30 21.77 -3.96
C ASP A 186 1.64 23.13 -4.19
N HIS A 187 1.65 24.01 -3.20
CA HIS A 187 1.39 25.42 -3.45
C HIS A 187 2.61 26.07 -4.13
N PRO A 188 2.43 26.84 -5.22
CA PRO A 188 3.55 27.49 -5.89
C PRO A 188 4.28 28.41 -4.91
N LYS A 189 5.61 28.23 -4.80
CA LYS A 189 6.50 29.21 -4.17
C LYS A 189 6.18 30.57 -4.78
N LYS A 190 5.68 31.52 -3.98
CA LYS A 190 5.50 32.92 -4.41
C LYS A 190 6.83 33.37 -5.00
N GLY A 191 6.87 33.52 -6.33
CA GLY A 191 8.03 34.01 -7.04
C GLY A 191 8.44 35.33 -6.43
N ASN A 192 9.68 35.38 -5.92
CA ASN A 192 10.28 36.59 -5.43
C ASN A 192 10.44 37.52 -6.64
N LYS A 193 9.47 38.41 -6.86
CA LYS A 193 9.61 39.50 -7.83
C LYS A 193 10.77 40.36 -7.34
N ARG A 194 11.96 40.13 -7.90
CA ARG A 194 13.03 41.13 -7.89
C ARG A 194 12.47 42.35 -8.62
N GLN A 195 12.06 43.37 -7.85
CA GLN A 195 11.89 44.70 -8.41
C GLN A 195 13.28 45.25 -8.75
N ALA A 196 13.31 45.85 -9.94
CA ALA A 196 14.47 46.44 -10.60
C ALA A 196 15.06 47.62 -9.81
#